data_AF-A0A6P5M6V8-F1
#
_entry.id   AF-A0A6P5M6V8-F1
#
_cell.length_a   1.000
_cell.length_b   1.000
_cell.length_c   1.000
_cell.angle_alpha   90.00
_cell.angle_beta   90.00
_cell.angle_gamma   90.00
#
_symmetry.space_group_name_H-M   'P 1'
#
loop_
_entity.id
_entity.type
_entity.pdbx_description
1 polymer ?
#
loop_
_entity_poly.entity_id
_entity_poly.type
_entity_poly.pdbx_seq_one_letter_code
_entity_poly.pdbx_strand_id
1 'polypeptide(L)'
;MSMAGTERDHPQKQLLSLIRNFASEKSQGERRVVTLRKQIEKLTSDLSVVNVELEDAKRCKELTEQEIIGFEVQFSMSEASAQTLEARISRIQYEISALRSEVETLKMEEAALREQFIHSMLDLNAKIRRFHESIINCDIEAVDCEAYTDAPQVNMKENENDDEIVALESMLSDILSQTTKEDEEYRAEIETHKKVTQTNSVVSLIEHKQTSTLEATYNTLVEELQRRCICPSCHMDNLEAISALLLPDEDK
;
A
#
# COMPACT_ATOMS: atom_id res chain seq x y z
N MET A 1 47.13 114.78 24.88
CA MET A 1 47.52 113.97 23.71
C MET A 1 48.37 112.82 24.21
N SER A 2 47.86 111.59 24.14
CA SER A 2 48.69 110.40 24.08
C SER A 2 47.90 109.35 23.33
N MET A 3 48.03 109.41 22.01
CA MET A 3 47.60 108.36 21.09
C MET A 3 48.82 107.50 20.84
N ALA A 4 48.74 106.21 21.17
CA ALA A 4 49.44 105.11 20.49
C ALA A 4 49.40 103.87 21.38
N GLY A 5 48.47 102.95 21.09
CA GLY A 5 48.44 101.66 21.79
C GLY A 5 47.69 100.54 21.08
N THR A 6 47.36 100.66 19.80
CA THR A 6 46.32 99.80 19.20
C THR A 6 46.65 99.08 17.88
N GLU A 7 47.85 99.20 17.31
CA GLU A 7 48.13 98.57 16.00
C GLU A 7 49.06 97.34 16.02
N ARG A 8 49.91 97.15 17.04
CA ARG A 8 50.87 96.02 17.07
C ARG A 8 50.30 94.72 17.66
N ASP A 9 49.15 94.81 18.31
CA ASP A 9 48.47 93.70 19.02
C ASP A 9 47.57 92.84 18.12
N HIS A 10 47.21 93.34 16.94
CA HIS A 10 46.17 92.75 16.10
C HIS A 10 46.60 91.48 15.32
N PRO A 11 47.81 91.43 14.70
CA PRO A 11 48.26 90.26 13.94
C PRO A 11 48.62 89.07 14.83
N GLN A 12 49.23 89.33 15.99
CA GLN A 12 49.60 88.29 16.95
C GLN A 12 48.37 87.65 17.60
N LYS A 13 47.34 88.44 17.93
CA LYS A 13 46.03 87.92 18.39
C LYS A 13 45.32 87.10 17.31
N GLN A 14 45.41 87.49 16.04
CA GLN A 14 44.88 86.72 14.90
C GLN A 14 45.58 85.36 14.73
N LEU A 15 46.91 85.33 14.78
CA LEU A 15 47.67 84.07 14.68
C LEU A 15 47.34 83.12 15.84
N LEU A 16 47.27 83.63 17.07
CA LEU A 16 46.87 82.82 18.23
C LEU A 16 45.44 82.29 18.13
N SER A 17 44.52 83.08 17.55
CA SER A 17 43.15 82.64 17.26
C SER A 17 43.14 81.50 16.24
N LEU A 18 43.93 81.61 15.16
CA LEU A 18 44.04 80.58 14.13
C LEU A 18 44.57 79.25 14.71
N ILE A 19 45.62 79.33 15.52
CA ILE A 19 46.21 78.15 16.20
C ILE A 19 45.17 77.50 17.13
N ARG A 20 44.41 78.30 17.88
CA ARG A 20 43.34 77.79 18.75
C ARG A 20 42.25 77.10 17.94
N ASN A 21 41.79 77.74 16.85
CA ASN A 21 40.78 77.18 15.97
C ASN A 21 41.26 75.86 15.35
N PHE A 22 42.48 75.82 14.82
CA PHE A 22 43.10 74.60 14.29
C PHE A 22 43.19 73.48 15.33
N ALA A 23 43.61 73.79 16.56
CA ALA A 23 43.67 72.82 17.64
C ALA A 23 42.27 72.29 18.03
N SER A 24 41.26 73.17 18.06
CA SER A 24 39.87 72.76 18.33
C SER A 24 39.29 71.89 17.22
N GLU A 25 39.53 72.24 15.96
CA GLU A 25 39.05 71.50 14.79
C GLU A 25 39.75 70.13 14.69
N LYS A 26 41.06 70.07 14.96
CA LYS A 26 41.81 68.81 15.08
C LYS A 26 41.24 67.92 16.16
N SER A 27 41.02 68.44 17.37
CA SER A 27 40.40 67.69 18.48
C SER A 27 38.99 67.18 18.14
N GLN A 28 38.20 67.99 17.42
CA GLN A 28 36.87 67.59 16.97
C GLN A 28 36.94 66.54 15.86
N GLY A 29 37.90 66.65 14.93
CA GLY A 29 38.22 65.65 13.92
C GLY A 29 38.58 64.30 14.54
N GLU A 30 39.51 64.30 15.49
CA GLU A 30 39.94 63.09 16.21
C GLU A 30 38.76 62.42 16.93
N ARG A 31 37.91 63.20 17.62
CA ARG A 31 36.69 62.67 18.25
C ARG A 31 35.74 62.03 17.24
N ARG A 32 35.51 62.67 16.09
CA ARG A 32 34.68 62.10 15.01
C ARG A 32 35.25 60.77 14.50
N VAL A 33 36.55 60.69 14.27
CA VAL A 33 37.23 59.46 13.83
C VAL A 33 37.08 58.34 14.85
N VAL A 34 37.24 58.63 16.15
CA VAL A 34 37.06 57.64 17.22
C VAL A 34 35.62 57.11 17.24
N THR A 35 34.62 58.00 17.11
CA THR A 35 33.21 57.59 17.06
C THR A 35 32.92 56.71 15.85
N LEU A 36 33.39 57.10 14.65
CA LEU A 36 33.20 56.32 13.43
C LEU A 36 33.87 54.95 13.52
N ARG A 37 35.09 54.85 14.08
CA ARG A 37 35.75 53.55 14.31
C ARG A 37 34.92 52.62 15.20
N LYS A 38 34.39 53.14 16.31
CA LYS A 38 33.51 52.37 17.20
C LYS A 38 32.24 51.90 16.49
N GLN A 39 31.67 52.73 15.61
CA GLN A 39 30.51 52.35 14.81
C GLN A 39 30.86 51.25 13.79
N ILE A 40 32.01 51.36 13.11
CA ILE A 40 32.48 50.33 12.18
C ILE A 40 32.71 49.00 12.90
N GLU A 41 33.35 49.02 14.06
CA GLU A 41 33.60 47.82 14.87
C GLU A 41 32.29 47.17 15.32
N LYS A 42 31.33 47.98 15.81
CA LYS A 42 29.98 47.49 16.14
C LYS A 42 29.29 46.86 14.94
N LEU A 43 29.24 47.54 13.80
CA LEU A 43 28.61 47.03 12.59
C LEU A 43 29.28 45.74 12.08
N THR A 44 30.60 45.62 12.23
CA THR A 44 31.34 44.41 11.87
C THR A 44 30.94 43.23 12.78
N SER A 45 30.80 43.48 14.08
CA SER A 45 30.32 42.48 15.04
C SER A 45 28.87 42.07 14.72
N ASP A 46 27.98 43.04 14.50
CA ASP A 46 26.58 42.80 14.19
C ASP A 46 26.45 41.98 12.88
N LEU A 47 27.25 42.30 11.85
CA LEU A 47 27.30 41.56 10.58
C LEU A 47 27.77 40.12 10.80
N SER A 48 28.77 39.90 11.65
CA SER A 48 29.25 38.54 11.97
C SER A 48 28.16 37.70 12.63
N VAL A 49 27.34 38.28 13.52
CA VAL A 49 26.24 37.58 14.18
C VAL A 49 25.17 37.20 13.16
N VAL A 50 24.70 38.16 12.37
CA VAL A 50 23.69 37.92 11.33
C VAL A 50 24.16 36.89 10.31
N ASN A 51 25.45 36.86 9.98
CA ASN A 51 25.99 35.84 9.07
C ASN A 51 25.92 34.43 9.65
N VAL A 52 26.18 34.26 10.95
CA VAL A 52 26.04 32.95 11.62
C VAL A 52 24.57 32.50 11.61
N GLU A 53 23.66 33.40 12.01
CA GLU A 53 22.22 33.12 12.01
C GLU A 53 21.70 32.75 10.61
N LEU A 54 22.20 33.41 9.56
CA LEU A 54 21.85 33.10 8.18
C LEU A 54 22.32 31.70 7.75
N GLU A 55 23.55 31.31 8.10
CA GLU A 55 24.07 29.98 7.75
C GLU A 55 23.35 28.87 8.52
N ASP A 56 22.96 29.11 9.77
CA ASP A 56 22.15 28.16 10.54
C ASP A 56 20.73 28.05 9.96
N ALA A 57 20.11 29.18 9.56
CA ALA A 57 18.82 29.17 8.89
C ALA A 57 18.84 28.41 7.55
N LYS A 58 19.92 28.54 6.76
CA LYS A 58 20.12 27.75 5.53
C LYS A 58 20.18 26.26 5.82
N ARG A 59 20.92 25.86 6.85
CA ARG A 59 21.05 24.45 7.24
C ARG A 59 19.72 23.87 7.70
N CYS A 60 18.95 24.62 8.50
CA CYS A 60 17.60 24.21 8.91
C CYS A 60 16.67 24.08 7.70
N LYS A 61 16.73 25.02 6.75
CA LYS A 61 15.96 24.95 5.51
C LYS A 61 16.31 23.71 4.67
N GLU A 62 17.60 23.41 4.50
CA GLU A 62 18.01 22.22 3.76
C GLU A 62 17.51 20.93 4.43
N LEU A 63 17.51 20.87 5.75
CA LEU A 63 16.98 19.72 6.50
C LEU A 63 15.48 19.54 6.28
N THR A 64 14.69 20.61 6.38
CA THR A 64 13.23 20.52 6.16
C THR A 64 12.89 20.21 4.71
N GLU A 65 13.65 20.71 3.73
CA GLU A 65 13.50 20.34 2.32
C GLU A 65 13.74 18.83 2.11
N GLN A 66 14.75 18.24 2.76
CA GLN A 66 14.98 16.79 2.69
C GLN A 66 13.86 15.98 3.33
N GLU A 67 13.31 16.43 4.47
CA GLU A 67 12.15 15.79 5.12
C GLU A 67 10.92 15.82 4.22
N ILE A 68 10.63 16.96 3.58
CA ILE A 68 9.51 17.10 2.63
C ILE A 68 9.66 16.10 1.46
N ILE A 69 10.85 15.99 0.89
CA ILE A 69 11.13 15.01 -0.18
C ILE A 69 10.90 13.58 0.32
N GLY A 70 11.34 13.27 1.55
CA GLY A 70 11.09 11.98 2.19
C GLY A 70 9.60 11.66 2.33
N PHE A 71 8.80 12.63 2.78
CA PHE A 71 7.35 12.48 2.89
C PHE A 71 6.67 12.33 1.52
N GLU A 72 7.13 13.03 0.48
CA GLU A 72 6.58 12.92 -0.87
C GLU A 72 6.79 11.51 -1.47
N VAL A 73 7.97 10.92 -1.25
CA VAL A 73 8.26 9.54 -1.64
C VAL A 73 7.37 8.55 -0.87
N GLN A 74 7.27 8.71 0.45
CA GLN A 74 6.42 7.85 1.28
C GLN A 74 4.95 7.94 0.86
N PHE A 75 4.47 9.15 0.55
CA PHE A 75 3.12 9.38 0.05
C PHE A 75 2.89 8.67 -1.28
N SER A 76 3.82 8.79 -2.23
CA SER A 76 3.74 8.12 -3.54
C SER A 76 3.69 6.58 -3.41
N MET A 77 4.47 6.01 -2.49
CA MET A 77 4.44 4.57 -2.21
C MET A 77 3.11 4.12 -1.60
N SER A 78 2.56 4.91 -0.68
CA SER A 78 1.26 4.66 -0.07
C SER A 78 0.14 4.74 -1.09
N GLU A 79 0.18 5.73 -2.00
CA GLU A 79 -0.78 5.88 -3.07
C GLU A 79 -0.76 4.68 -4.03
N ALA A 80 0.42 4.25 -4.48
CA ALA A 80 0.56 3.07 -5.32
C ALA A 80 0.03 1.78 -4.64
N SER A 81 0.26 1.66 -3.34
CA SER A 81 -0.26 0.55 -2.54
C SER A 81 -1.80 0.57 -2.45
N ALA A 82 -2.39 1.76 -2.26
CA ALA A 82 -3.84 1.95 -2.24
C ALA A 82 -4.46 1.60 -3.59
N GLN A 83 -3.91 2.10 -4.70
CA GLN A 83 -4.38 1.77 -6.06
C GLN A 83 -4.32 0.26 -6.34
N THR A 84 -3.26 -0.41 -5.89
CA THR A 84 -3.13 -1.87 -6.03
C THR A 84 -4.21 -2.61 -5.24
N LEU A 85 -4.51 -2.17 -4.02
CA LEU A 85 -5.58 -2.76 -3.20
C LEU A 85 -6.96 -2.54 -3.83
N GLU A 86 -7.23 -1.34 -4.34
CA GLU A 86 -8.48 -1.04 -5.06
C GLU A 86 -8.67 -1.95 -6.26
N ALA A 87 -7.63 -2.11 -7.10
CA ALA A 87 -7.69 -3.02 -8.25
C ALA A 87 -7.97 -4.47 -7.84
N ARG A 88 -7.37 -4.95 -6.74
CA ARG A 88 -7.63 -6.29 -6.19
C ARG A 88 -9.06 -6.43 -5.70
N ILE A 89 -9.60 -5.42 -5.01
CA ILE A 89 -10.99 -5.41 -4.54
C ILE A 89 -11.95 -5.47 -5.72
N SER A 90 -11.74 -4.66 -6.76
CA SER A 90 -12.57 -4.68 -7.97
C SER A 90 -12.56 -6.05 -8.66
N ARG A 91 -11.39 -6.69 -8.76
CA ARG A 91 -11.28 -8.05 -9.32
C ARG A 91 -12.06 -9.07 -8.49
N ILE A 92 -11.91 -9.07 -7.17
CA ILE A 92 -12.64 -9.99 -6.28
C ILE A 92 -14.15 -9.75 -6.39
N GLN A 93 -14.60 -8.50 -6.46
CA GLN A 93 -16.02 -8.18 -6.65
C GLN A 93 -16.57 -8.71 -7.97
N TYR A 94 -15.78 -8.66 -9.05
CA TYR A 94 -16.13 -9.26 -10.33
C TYR A 94 -16.25 -10.79 -10.23
N GLU A 95 -15.26 -11.45 -9.64
CA GLU A 95 -15.25 -12.90 -9.43
C GLU A 95 -16.45 -13.36 -8.58
N ILE A 96 -16.77 -12.65 -7.49
CA ILE A 96 -17.96 -12.92 -6.66
C ILE A 96 -19.26 -12.80 -7.48
N SER A 97 -19.34 -11.81 -8.37
CA SER A 97 -20.51 -11.60 -9.21
C SER A 97 -20.67 -12.70 -10.25
N ALA A 98 -19.56 -13.14 -10.86
CA ALA A 98 -19.54 -14.26 -11.81
C ALA A 98 -19.97 -15.57 -11.13
N LEU A 99 -19.36 -15.91 -9.99
CA LEU A 99 -19.73 -17.10 -9.20
C LEU A 99 -21.20 -17.05 -8.76
N ARG A 100 -21.71 -15.88 -8.37
CA ARG A 100 -23.13 -15.73 -8.03
C ARG A 100 -24.04 -16.07 -9.20
N SER A 101 -23.68 -15.64 -10.42
CA SER A 101 -24.45 -15.96 -11.62
C SER A 101 -24.42 -17.46 -11.92
N GLU A 102 -23.26 -18.09 -11.81
CA GLU A 102 -23.09 -19.53 -12.03
C GLU A 102 -23.92 -20.36 -11.05
N VAL A 103 -23.90 -20.00 -9.77
CA VAL A 103 -24.73 -20.64 -8.74
C VAL A 103 -26.23 -20.54 -9.06
N GLU A 104 -26.70 -19.39 -9.56
CA GLU A 104 -28.10 -19.24 -9.92
C GLU A 104 -28.47 -20.10 -11.15
N THR A 105 -27.57 -20.20 -12.14
CA THR A 105 -27.76 -21.11 -13.28
C THR A 105 -27.85 -22.57 -12.83
N LEU A 106 -26.91 -23.03 -12.00
CA LEU A 106 -26.92 -24.40 -11.48
C LEU A 106 -28.19 -24.71 -10.68
N LYS A 107 -28.70 -23.74 -9.92
CA LYS A 107 -29.94 -23.89 -9.17
C LYS A 107 -31.16 -24.03 -10.09
N MET A 108 -31.20 -23.33 -11.22
CA MET A 108 -32.25 -23.50 -12.22
C MET A 108 -32.17 -24.87 -12.90
N GLU A 109 -30.95 -25.34 -13.21
CA GLU A 109 -30.73 -26.67 -13.79
C GLU A 109 -31.12 -27.79 -12.83
N GLU A 110 -30.75 -27.68 -11.55
CA GLU A 110 -31.16 -28.61 -10.48
C GLU A 110 -32.68 -28.70 -10.38
N ALA A 111 -33.36 -27.55 -10.38
CA ALA A 111 -34.82 -27.50 -10.35
C ALA A 111 -35.45 -28.19 -11.57
N ALA A 112 -34.90 -27.98 -12.76
CA ALA A 112 -35.38 -28.61 -13.99
C ALA A 112 -35.17 -30.14 -13.98
N LEU A 113 -33.99 -30.61 -13.55
CA LEU A 113 -33.69 -32.03 -13.42
C LEU A 113 -34.60 -32.71 -12.39
N ARG A 114 -34.85 -32.05 -11.26
CA ARG A 114 -35.78 -32.54 -10.23
C ARG A 114 -37.20 -32.69 -10.78
N GLU A 115 -37.67 -31.71 -11.55
CA GLU A 115 -38.99 -31.77 -12.19
C GLU A 115 -39.08 -32.91 -13.21
N GLN A 116 -38.04 -33.09 -14.02
CA GLN A 116 -37.95 -34.19 -15.00
C GLN A 116 -37.96 -35.56 -14.32
N PHE A 117 -37.24 -35.70 -13.21
CA PHE A 117 -37.25 -36.92 -12.40
C PHE A 117 -38.65 -37.23 -11.87
N ILE A 118 -39.35 -36.22 -11.31
CA ILE A 118 -40.72 -36.37 -10.81
C ILE A 118 -41.66 -36.84 -11.94
N HIS A 119 -41.59 -36.22 -13.12
CA HIS A 119 -42.39 -36.62 -14.28
C HIS A 119 -42.10 -38.07 -14.69
N SER A 120 -40.83 -38.46 -14.74
CA SER A 120 -40.41 -39.82 -15.10
C SER A 120 -40.96 -40.86 -14.11
N MET A 121 -40.91 -40.55 -12.81
CA MET A 121 -41.46 -41.42 -11.77
C MET A 121 -42.99 -41.53 -11.84
N LEU A 122 -43.69 -40.44 -12.17
CA LEU A 122 -45.14 -40.47 -12.36
C LEU A 122 -45.54 -41.33 -13.57
N ASP A 123 -44.83 -41.20 -14.70
CA ASP A 123 -45.06 -42.03 -15.88
C ASP A 123 -44.78 -43.52 -15.60
N LEU A 124 -43.69 -43.83 -14.91
CA LEU A 124 -43.38 -45.18 -14.48
C LEU A 124 -44.48 -45.76 -13.60
N ASN A 125 -44.95 -45.00 -12.60
CA ASN A 125 -46.06 -45.40 -11.75
C ASN A 125 -47.35 -45.64 -12.55
N ALA A 126 -47.63 -44.83 -13.57
CA ALA A 126 -48.77 -45.03 -14.46
C ALA A 126 -48.63 -46.31 -15.31
N LYS A 127 -47.43 -46.62 -15.80
CA LYS A 127 -47.13 -47.86 -16.51
C LYS A 127 -47.32 -49.10 -15.62
N ILE A 128 -46.84 -49.05 -14.38
CA ILE A 128 -47.01 -50.14 -13.40
C ILE A 128 -48.50 -50.41 -13.14
N ARG A 129 -49.31 -49.35 -12.95
CA ARG A 129 -50.77 -49.50 -12.74
C ARG A 129 -51.45 -50.15 -13.93
N ARG A 130 -51.15 -49.69 -15.15
CA ARG A 130 -51.69 -50.29 -16.39
C ARG A 130 -51.30 -51.75 -16.55
N PHE A 131 -50.07 -52.11 -16.19
CA PHE A 131 -49.62 -53.49 -16.24
C PHE A 131 -50.40 -54.38 -15.26
N HIS A 132 -50.60 -53.93 -14.01
CA HIS A 132 -51.43 -54.64 -13.05
C HIS A 132 -52.90 -54.78 -13.50
N GLU A 133 -53.48 -53.73 -14.09
CA GLU A 133 -54.83 -53.78 -14.67
C GLU A 133 -54.92 -54.81 -15.82
N SER A 134 -53.90 -54.87 -16.68
CA SER A 134 -53.84 -55.87 -17.76
C SER A 134 -53.80 -57.30 -17.21
N ILE A 135 -53.03 -57.56 -16.15
CA ILE A 135 -52.99 -58.89 -15.52
C ILE A 135 -54.36 -59.27 -14.97
N ILE A 136 -54.99 -58.37 -14.21
CA ILE A 136 -56.32 -58.61 -13.61
C ILE A 136 -57.36 -58.91 -14.70
N ASN A 137 -57.33 -58.18 -15.83
CA ASN A 137 -58.25 -58.43 -16.93
C ASN A 137 -57.98 -59.79 -17.63
N CYS A 138 -56.72 -60.20 -17.79
CA CYS A 138 -56.37 -61.52 -18.32
C CYS A 138 -56.83 -62.66 -17.40
N ASP A 139 -56.73 -62.51 -16.07
CA ASP A 139 -57.21 -63.52 -15.11
C ASP A 139 -58.75 -63.65 -15.13
N ILE A 140 -59.49 -62.59 -15.52
CA ILE A 140 -60.95 -62.63 -15.68
C ILE A 140 -61.34 -63.33 -17.01
N GLU A 141 -60.60 -63.09 -18.10
CA GLU A 141 -60.84 -63.76 -19.39
C GLU A 141 -60.44 -65.26 -19.38
N ALA A 142 -59.46 -65.64 -18.56
CA ALA A 142 -59.03 -67.05 -18.42
C ALA A 142 -60.03 -67.92 -17.65
N VAL A 143 -60.97 -67.34 -16.88
CA VAL A 143 -62.05 -68.09 -16.21
C VAL A 143 -63.17 -68.47 -17.19
N ASP A 144 -63.27 -67.81 -18.36
CA ASP A 144 -64.29 -68.08 -19.38
C ASP A 144 -63.75 -68.81 -20.63
N CYS A 145 -62.49 -69.25 -20.64
CA CYS A 145 -61.92 -69.99 -21.77
C CYS A 145 -61.03 -71.16 -21.33
N GLU A 146 -61.64 -72.24 -20.86
CA GLU A 146 -61.05 -73.57 -21.01
C GLU A 146 -61.11 -73.97 -22.48
N ALA A 147 -60.01 -73.78 -23.21
CA ALA A 147 -59.44 -74.74 -24.18
C ALA A 147 -58.42 -74.07 -25.12
N TYR A 148 -57.45 -74.88 -25.51
CA TYR A 148 -56.44 -74.72 -26.57
C TYR A 148 -55.05 -74.24 -26.15
N THR A 149 -54.25 -75.27 -25.88
CA THR A 149 -52.83 -75.40 -26.21
C THR A 149 -52.43 -74.69 -27.52
N ASP A 150 -51.48 -73.76 -27.45
CA ASP A 150 -50.20 -73.91 -28.18
C ASP A 150 -49.18 -72.89 -27.67
N ALA A 151 -47.95 -73.35 -27.47
CA ALA A 151 -46.84 -72.54 -26.98
C ALA A 151 -46.27 -71.65 -28.11
N PRO A 152 -46.10 -70.33 -27.93
CA PRO A 152 -45.35 -69.52 -28.89
C PRO A 152 -43.86 -69.64 -28.61
N GLN A 153 -43.11 -70.05 -29.62
CA GLN A 153 -41.64 -69.98 -29.65
C GLN A 153 -41.20 -68.52 -29.48
N VAL A 154 -40.41 -68.28 -28.43
CA VAL A 154 -39.64 -67.03 -28.25
C VAL A 154 -38.47 -67.06 -29.22
N ASN A 155 -38.58 -66.34 -30.33
CA ASN A 155 -37.43 -65.95 -31.12
C ASN A 155 -36.74 -64.77 -30.40
N MET A 156 -35.65 -65.06 -29.69
CA MET A 156 -34.68 -64.04 -29.30
C MET A 156 -34.03 -63.53 -30.59
N LYS A 157 -34.43 -62.32 -31.00
CA LYS A 157 -33.70 -61.55 -32.00
C LYS A 157 -32.43 -61.01 -31.31
N GLU A 158 -31.41 -61.85 -31.20
CA GLU A 158 -30.04 -61.38 -31.04
C GLU A 158 -29.65 -60.74 -32.39
N ASN A 159 -28.95 -59.60 -32.37
CA ASN A 159 -28.32 -58.88 -33.50
C ASN A 159 -28.95 -57.56 -34.00
N GLU A 160 -29.35 -56.65 -33.10
CA GLU A 160 -29.47 -55.22 -33.45
C GLU A 160 -28.71 -54.26 -32.49
N ASN A 161 -28.00 -54.77 -31.47
CA ASN A 161 -27.40 -53.93 -30.40
C ASN A 161 -25.86 -53.84 -30.39
N ASP A 162 -25.14 -54.55 -31.27
CA ASP A 162 -23.67 -54.59 -31.23
C ASP A 162 -23.05 -53.22 -31.59
N ASP A 163 -23.64 -52.48 -32.53
CA ASP A 163 -23.16 -51.15 -32.92
C ASP A 163 -23.37 -50.10 -31.80
N GLU A 164 -24.46 -50.22 -31.02
CA GLU A 164 -24.73 -49.35 -29.87
C GLU A 164 -23.80 -49.65 -28.69
N ILE A 165 -23.46 -50.92 -28.47
CA ILE A 165 -22.50 -51.35 -27.45
C ILE A 165 -21.11 -50.83 -27.79
N VAL A 166 -20.66 -50.97 -29.05
CA VAL A 166 -19.36 -50.45 -29.50
C VAL A 166 -19.28 -48.93 -29.39
N ALA A 167 -20.37 -48.21 -29.68
CA ALA A 167 -20.42 -46.76 -29.51
C ALA A 167 -20.31 -46.33 -28.04
N LEU A 168 -20.95 -47.05 -27.12
CA LEU A 168 -20.85 -46.82 -25.68
C LEU A 168 -19.44 -47.13 -25.14
N GLU A 169 -18.80 -48.19 -25.62
CA GLU A 169 -17.42 -48.54 -25.25
C GLU A 169 -16.42 -47.46 -25.71
N SER A 170 -16.63 -46.89 -26.90
CA SER A 170 -15.83 -45.75 -27.38
C SER A 170 -16.02 -44.52 -26.50
N MET A 171 -17.27 -44.18 -26.15
CA MET A 171 -17.58 -43.03 -25.30
C MET A 171 -17.00 -43.19 -23.88
N LEU A 172 -17.06 -44.39 -23.31
CA LEU A 172 -16.43 -44.70 -22.03
C LEU A 172 -14.90 -44.55 -22.10
N SER A 173 -14.29 -44.95 -23.21
CA SER A 173 -12.84 -44.79 -23.42
C SER A 173 -12.43 -43.32 -23.51
N ASP A 174 -13.23 -42.50 -24.19
CA ASP A 174 -13.01 -41.04 -24.28
C ASP A 174 -13.16 -40.35 -22.93
N ILE A 175 -14.20 -40.69 -22.16
CA ILE A 175 -14.40 -40.17 -20.80
C ILE A 175 -13.23 -40.57 -19.91
N LEU A 176 -12.79 -41.83 -19.94
CA LEU A 176 -11.62 -42.28 -19.16
C LEU A 176 -10.35 -41.51 -19.54
N SER A 177 -10.12 -41.26 -20.83
CA SER A 177 -8.98 -40.47 -21.29
C SER A 177 -9.05 -39.02 -20.78
N GLN A 178 -10.24 -38.41 -20.85
CA GLN A 178 -10.45 -37.03 -20.39
C GLN A 178 -10.28 -36.91 -18.88
N THR A 179 -10.86 -37.83 -18.10
CA THR A 179 -10.70 -37.88 -16.64
C THR A 179 -9.24 -38.07 -16.24
N THR A 180 -8.49 -38.92 -16.94
CA THR A 180 -7.07 -39.13 -16.64
C THR A 180 -6.26 -37.85 -16.87
N LYS A 181 -6.56 -37.12 -17.95
CA LYS A 181 -5.90 -35.85 -18.27
C LYS A 181 -6.23 -34.76 -17.25
N GLU A 182 -7.49 -34.61 -16.88
CA GLU A 182 -7.92 -33.66 -15.85
C GLU A 182 -7.30 -33.97 -14.48
N ASP A 183 -7.17 -35.24 -14.12
CA ASP A 183 -6.49 -35.66 -12.89
C ASP A 183 -4.99 -35.30 -12.89
N GLU A 184 -4.31 -35.43 -14.03
CA GLU A 184 -2.91 -35.02 -14.18
C GLU A 184 -2.74 -33.49 -14.08
N GLU A 185 -3.64 -32.73 -14.72
CA GLU A 185 -3.66 -31.26 -14.63
C GLU A 185 -3.93 -30.78 -13.21
N TYR A 186 -4.91 -31.38 -12.52
CA TYR A 186 -5.21 -31.08 -11.11
C TYR A 186 -4.03 -31.37 -10.18
N ARG A 187 -3.33 -32.49 -10.38
CA ARG A 187 -2.11 -32.81 -9.61
C ARG A 187 -1.00 -31.80 -9.87
N ALA A 188 -0.83 -31.37 -11.11
CA ALA A 188 0.15 -30.33 -11.45
C ALA A 188 -0.21 -29.00 -10.75
N GLU A 189 -1.49 -28.63 -10.70
CA GLU A 189 -1.98 -27.44 -10.02
C GLU A 189 -1.81 -27.49 -8.48
N ILE A 190 -2.04 -28.65 -7.86
CA ILE A 190 -1.72 -28.84 -6.43
C ILE A 190 -0.23 -28.58 -6.17
N GLU A 191 0.65 -29.09 -7.03
CA GLU A 191 2.11 -28.93 -6.87
C GLU A 191 2.54 -27.48 -7.09
N THR A 192 1.95 -26.75 -8.03
CA THR A 192 2.22 -25.31 -8.20
C THR A 192 1.72 -24.51 -7.00
N HIS A 193 0.50 -24.80 -6.50
CA HIS A 193 -0.04 -24.13 -5.32
C HIS A 193 0.83 -24.36 -4.07
N LYS A 194 1.36 -25.57 -3.91
CA LYS A 194 2.30 -25.92 -2.82
C LYS A 194 3.61 -25.14 -2.91
N LYS A 195 4.17 -24.98 -4.12
CA LYS A 195 5.37 -24.16 -4.34
C LYS A 195 5.11 -22.69 -4.03
N VAL A 196 3.97 -22.15 -4.47
CA VAL A 196 3.59 -20.74 -4.22
C VAL A 196 3.39 -20.46 -2.73
N THR A 197 2.73 -21.37 -2.00
CA THR A 197 2.56 -21.22 -0.54
C THR A 197 3.90 -21.30 0.20
N GLN A 198 4.82 -22.16 -0.22
CA GLN A 198 6.16 -22.21 0.33
C GLN A 198 6.96 -20.93 0.06
N THR A 199 6.91 -20.39 -1.17
CA THR A 199 7.59 -19.12 -1.48
C THR A 199 7.02 -17.95 -0.69
N ASN A 200 5.69 -17.88 -0.51
CA ASN A 200 5.05 -16.82 0.27
C ASN A 200 5.46 -16.87 1.76
N SER A 201 5.61 -18.08 2.32
CA SER A 201 6.15 -18.25 3.68
C SER A 201 7.58 -17.72 3.80
N VAL A 202 8.44 -17.97 2.81
CA VAL A 202 9.83 -17.47 2.80
C VAL A 202 9.86 -15.96 2.66
N VAL A 203 9.03 -15.37 1.80
CA VAL A 203 8.91 -13.91 1.64
C VAL A 203 8.49 -13.26 2.96
N SER A 204 7.45 -13.78 3.63
CA SER A 204 7.01 -13.29 4.93
C SER A 204 8.11 -13.37 6.01
N LEU A 205 8.89 -14.45 6.03
CA LEU A 205 10.03 -14.58 6.95
C LEU A 205 11.14 -13.55 6.66
N ILE A 206 11.41 -13.24 5.39
CA ILE A 206 12.39 -12.23 4.99
C ILE A 206 11.90 -10.84 5.37
N GLU A 207 10.63 -10.52 5.11
CA GLU A 207 10.01 -9.26 5.51
C GLU A 207 10.10 -9.06 7.02
N HIS A 208 9.65 -10.04 7.82
CA HIS A 208 9.77 -9.97 9.28
C HIS A 208 11.20 -9.77 9.77
N LYS A 209 12.17 -10.44 9.15
CA LYS A 209 13.59 -10.28 9.49
C LYS A 209 14.10 -8.89 9.14
N GLN A 210 13.73 -8.34 7.99
CA GLN A 210 14.09 -6.98 7.58
C GLN A 210 13.45 -5.94 8.51
N THR A 211 12.16 -6.09 8.85
CA THR A 211 11.47 -5.19 9.78
C THR A 211 12.10 -5.22 11.16
N SER A 212 12.40 -6.41 11.70
CA SER A 212 13.08 -6.55 12.99
C SER A 212 14.49 -5.96 12.99
N THR A 213 15.22 -6.09 11.88
CA THR A 213 16.55 -5.48 11.73
C THR A 213 16.44 -3.96 11.69
N LEU A 214 15.47 -3.43 10.94
CA LEU A 214 15.22 -2.00 10.85
C LEU A 214 14.81 -1.40 12.20
N GLU A 215 13.92 -2.07 12.93
CA GLU A 215 13.49 -1.68 14.28
C GLU A 215 14.68 -1.68 15.27
N ALA A 216 15.55 -2.69 15.21
CA ALA A 216 16.76 -2.71 16.04
C ALA A 216 17.72 -1.56 15.71
N THR A 217 17.90 -1.23 14.42
CA THR A 217 18.74 -0.08 14.01
C THR A 217 18.14 1.25 14.44
N TYR A 218 16.81 1.40 14.33
CA TYR A 218 16.10 2.58 14.78
C TYR A 218 16.25 2.77 16.29
N ASN A 219 16.02 1.72 17.08
CA ASN A 219 16.18 1.78 18.53
C ASN A 219 17.62 2.11 18.94
N THR A 220 18.61 1.54 18.25
CA THR A 220 20.04 1.85 18.49
C THR A 220 20.34 3.32 18.21
N LEU A 221 19.81 3.86 17.11
CA LEU A 221 19.96 5.26 16.75
C LEU A 221 19.30 6.19 17.78
N VAL A 222 18.09 5.85 18.24
CA VAL A 222 17.37 6.58 19.28
C VAL A 222 18.18 6.59 20.58
N GLU A 223 18.72 5.46 21.02
CA GLU A 223 19.59 5.38 22.21
C GLU A 223 20.89 6.18 22.06
N GLU A 224 21.47 6.25 20.86
CA GLU A 224 22.66 7.06 20.60
C GLU A 224 22.34 8.56 20.65
N LEU A 225 21.25 8.98 20.00
CA LEU A 225 20.77 10.35 20.02
C LEU A 225 20.45 10.80 21.44
N GLN A 226 19.73 9.97 22.20
CA GLN A 226 19.41 10.25 23.60
C GLN A 226 20.67 10.37 24.46
N ARG A 227 21.70 9.52 24.24
CA ARG A 227 23.00 9.67 24.91
C ARG A 227 23.70 10.99 24.57
N ARG A 228 23.61 11.44 23.32
CA ARG A 228 24.20 12.73 22.89
C ARG A 228 23.45 13.94 23.45
N CYS A 229 22.18 13.78 23.82
CA CYS A 229 21.40 14.82 24.50
C CYS A 229 21.78 14.98 25.97
N ILE A 230 22.51 14.02 26.58
CA ILE A 230 22.99 14.13 27.95
C ILE A 230 24.32 14.88 27.98
N CYS A 231 24.38 15.98 28.73
CA CYS A 231 25.62 16.75 28.88
C CYS A 231 26.68 15.93 29.65
N PRO A 232 27.91 15.74 29.12
CA PRO A 232 28.95 14.97 29.81
C PRO A 232 29.43 15.59 31.12
N SER A 233 29.28 16.92 31.27
CA SER A 233 29.81 17.68 32.41
C SER A 233 28.82 17.82 33.56
N CYS A 234 27.52 17.85 33.28
CA CYS A 234 26.48 18.02 34.30
C CYS A 234 25.40 16.93 34.32
N HIS A 235 25.48 15.97 33.39
CA HIS A 235 24.56 14.82 33.24
C HIS A 235 23.08 15.15 33.10
N MET A 236 22.74 16.41 32.82
CA MET A 236 21.37 16.81 32.54
C MET A 236 20.97 16.41 31.12
N ASP A 237 19.74 15.92 30.98
CA ASP A 237 19.12 15.63 29.69
C ASP A 237 18.66 16.94 29.05
N ASN A 238 19.30 17.30 27.94
CA ASN A 238 19.00 18.52 27.21
C ASN A 238 18.01 18.29 26.06
N LEU A 239 17.39 17.11 25.95
CA LEU A 239 16.50 16.75 24.84
C LEU A 239 15.41 17.81 24.62
N GLU A 240 14.78 18.27 25.70
CA GLU A 240 13.68 19.26 25.65
C GLU A 240 14.18 20.65 25.24
N ALA A 241 15.37 21.06 25.72
CA ALA A 241 15.99 22.32 25.34
C ALA A 241 16.48 22.32 23.87
N ILE A 242 17.02 21.20 23.40
CA ILE A 242 17.43 21.01 22.00
C ILE A 242 16.20 20.95 21.10
N SER A 243 15.13 20.28 21.52
CA SER A 243 13.87 20.20 20.76
C SER A 243 13.18 21.56 20.66
N ALA A 244 13.22 22.35 21.74
CA ALA A 244 12.71 23.72 21.74
C ALA A 244 13.50 24.67 20.84
N LEU A 245 14.78 24.41 20.60
CA LEU A 245 15.61 25.15 19.63
C LEU A 245 15.35 24.73 18.18
N LEU A 246 14.75 23.57 17.95
CA LEU A 246 14.46 23.01 16.62
C LEU A 246 13.02 23.27 16.16
N LEU A 247 12.13 23.72 17.05
CA LEU A 247 10.79 24.16 16.68
C LEU A 247 10.87 25.51 15.94
N PRO A 248 10.24 25.66 14.76
CA PRO A 248 10.20 26.96 14.09
C PRO A 248 9.38 27.94 14.92
N ASP A 249 9.86 29.19 15.06
CA ASP A 249 9.09 30.32 15.57
C ASP A 249 7.91 30.60 14.60
N GLU A 250 6.83 29.83 14.72
CA GLU A 250 5.52 30.16 14.15
C GLU A 250 4.90 31.27 15.02
N ASP A 251 5.30 32.51 14.74
CA ASP A 251 4.50 33.75 14.84
C ASP A 251 5.41 34.97 15.00
N LYS A 252 5.72 35.63 13.87
CA LYS A 252 5.96 37.08 13.77
C LYS A 252 5.60 37.61 12.39
#